data_AF-A0A9W6Z3R6-F1
#
_entry.id   AF-A0A9W6Z3R6-F1
#
_cell.length_a   1.000
_cell.length_b   1.000
_cell.length_c   1.000
_cell.angle_alpha   90.00
_cell.angle_beta   90.00
_cell.angle_gamma   90.00
#
_symmetry.space_group_name_H-M   'P 1'
#
loop_
_entity.id
_entity.type
_entity.pdbx_description
1 polymer ?
#
loop_
_entity_poly.entity_id
_entity_poly.type
_entity_poly.pdbx_seq_one_letter_code
_entity_poly.pdbx_strand_id
1 'polypeptide(L)'
;MFKYGMRGYSTQALIARKWSSSEVLTLHKSKFKGWCIPITSNSEIKPLVQQLYTLDTKLLKASHPEMLAWKTADGPNDNSTAGNSKRRVTKKKSSTLVPDPSVYTVKKLTGLNQGFNDNGEGGSGLRLLGLLDRLKLVNVLVVVTRWYGGTPLGPVRFKCISDVAHGALKNGGYTNLKPEGNAWLDLSKLPNN
;
A
#
# COMPACT_ATOMS: atom_id res chain seq x y z
N MET A 1 -8.97 -21.21 -34.20
CA MET A 1 -8.85 -19.76 -33.96
C MET A 1 -9.73 -19.43 -32.76
N PHE A 2 -9.32 -19.01 -31.56
CA PHE A 2 -8.07 -18.44 -31.03
C PHE A 2 -7.82 -19.02 -29.63
N LYS A 3 -6.60 -19.48 -29.34
CA LYS A 3 -6.14 -19.76 -27.97
C LYS A 3 -5.41 -18.51 -27.47
N TYR A 4 -6.06 -17.67 -26.66
CA TYR A 4 -5.34 -16.67 -25.86
C TYR A 4 -4.95 -17.33 -24.53
N GLY A 5 -3.67 -17.72 -24.45
CA GLY A 5 -3.05 -18.20 -23.21
C GLY A 5 -2.93 -17.05 -22.22
N MET A 6 -3.88 -16.94 -21.30
CA MET A 6 -3.69 -16.20 -20.05
C MET A 6 -2.54 -16.90 -19.31
N ARG A 7 -1.37 -16.26 -19.21
CA ARG A 7 -0.31 -16.72 -18.30
C ARG A 7 -0.91 -16.77 -16.90
N GLY A 8 -1.13 -17.98 -16.40
CA GLY A 8 -1.69 -18.20 -15.08
C GLY A 8 -0.79 -17.59 -14.03
N TYR A 9 -1.25 -16.53 -13.38
CA TYR A 9 -0.76 -16.20 -12.05
C TYR A 9 -1.16 -17.38 -11.15
N SER A 10 -0.17 -18.06 -10.58
CA SER A 10 -0.39 -19.13 -9.61
C SER A 10 -1.32 -18.65 -8.50
N THR A 11 -2.41 -19.37 -8.26
CA THR A 11 -3.33 -19.17 -7.14
C THR A 11 -2.61 -19.11 -5.80
N GLN A 12 -1.44 -19.76 -5.65
CA GLN A 12 -0.61 -19.71 -4.45
C GLN A 12 0.09 -18.37 -4.21
N ALA A 13 0.41 -17.58 -5.25
CA ALA A 13 1.06 -16.27 -5.09
C ALA A 13 0.07 -15.18 -4.63
N LEU A 14 -1.21 -15.28 -5.00
CA LEU A 14 -2.27 -14.39 -4.52
C LEU A 14 -2.72 -14.73 -3.09
N ILE A 15 -2.57 -15.98 -2.65
CA ILE A 15 -2.96 -16.45 -1.31
C ILE A 15 -2.09 -15.84 -0.19
N ALA A 16 -0.92 -15.27 -0.50
CA ALA A 16 0.03 -14.87 0.52
C ALA A 16 -0.20 -13.46 1.09
N ARG A 17 -0.82 -12.53 0.34
CA ARG A 17 -0.98 -11.12 0.74
C ARG A 17 -2.33 -10.88 1.44
N LYS A 18 -2.29 -10.27 2.62
CA LYS A 18 -3.50 -9.95 3.40
C LYS A 18 -3.77 -8.45 3.42
N TRP A 19 -5.05 -8.09 3.39
CA TRP A 19 -5.50 -6.74 3.69
C TRP A 19 -5.19 -6.39 5.15
N SER A 20 -4.60 -5.22 5.37
CA SER A 20 -4.53 -4.58 6.68
C SER A 20 -5.55 -3.45 6.73
N SER A 21 -6.21 -3.25 7.87
CA SER A 21 -7.21 -2.20 8.03
C SER A 21 -6.98 -1.39 9.29
N SER A 22 -7.42 -0.13 9.26
CA SER A 22 -7.50 0.69 10.46
C SER A 22 -8.71 0.32 11.31
N GLU A 23 -8.70 0.79 12.56
CA GLU A 23 -9.94 0.96 13.32
C GLU A 23 -10.89 1.93 12.61
N VAL A 24 -12.18 1.81 12.89
CA VAL A 24 -13.19 2.74 12.40
C VAL A 24 -13.09 4.05 13.17
N LEU A 25 -12.73 5.13 12.49
CA LEU A 25 -12.78 6.47 13.05
C LEU A 25 -14.16 7.08 12.84
N THR A 26 -14.76 7.60 13.92
CA THR A 26 -16.06 8.28 13.86
C THR A 26 -15.92 9.74 14.26
N LEU A 27 -16.43 10.66 13.43
CA LEU A 27 -16.47 12.09 13.72
C LEU A 27 -17.80 12.67 13.24
N HIS A 28 -18.55 13.32 14.14
CA HIS A 28 -19.91 13.84 13.88
C HIS A 28 -20.77 12.83 13.09
N LYS A 29 -20.84 11.59 13.60
CA LYS A 29 -21.56 10.44 13.01
C LYS A 29 -21.02 9.95 11.66
N SER A 30 -20.18 10.71 10.97
CA SER A 30 -19.47 10.22 9.78
C SER A 30 -18.45 9.18 10.21
N LYS A 31 -18.36 8.07 9.48
CA LYS A 31 -17.42 6.99 9.77
C LYS A 31 -16.38 6.89 8.66
N PHE A 32 -15.16 6.53 9.04
CA PHE A 32 -14.02 6.38 8.16
C PHE A 32 -13.31 5.08 8.50
N LYS A 33 -12.87 4.35 7.47
CA LYS A 33 -12.02 3.18 7.64
C LYS A 33 -11.01 3.17 6.50
N GLY A 34 -9.78 2.81 6.81
CA GLY A 34 -8.69 2.66 5.85
C GLY A 34 -8.35 1.19 5.66
N TRP A 35 -7.89 0.86 4.47
CA TRP A 35 -7.33 -0.44 4.11
C TRP A 35 -6.07 -0.24 3.30
N CYS A 36 -5.15 -1.18 3.41
CA CYS A 36 -4.01 -1.25 2.53
C CYS A 36 -3.60 -2.69 2.26
N ILE A 37 -2.97 -2.90 1.12
CA ILE A 37 -2.40 -4.19 0.73
C ILE A 37 -1.17 -3.97 -0.15
N PRO A 38 -0.09 -4.75 0.03
CA PRO A 38 1.02 -4.75 -0.91
C PRO A 38 0.56 -5.20 -2.29
N ILE A 39 1.08 -4.58 -3.34
CA ILE A 39 0.80 -4.91 -4.74
C ILE A 39 2.10 -4.87 -5.53
N THR A 40 2.15 -5.57 -6.66
CA THR A 40 3.30 -5.57 -7.57
C THR A 40 3.02 -4.85 -8.89
N SER A 41 1.75 -4.71 -9.26
CA SER A 41 1.32 -4.06 -10.49
C SER A 41 -0.03 -3.37 -10.33
N ASN A 42 -0.25 -2.30 -11.09
CA ASN A 42 -1.54 -1.61 -11.15
C ASN A 42 -2.66 -2.49 -11.72
N SER A 43 -2.33 -3.56 -12.47
CA SER A 43 -3.32 -4.54 -12.93
C SER A 43 -4.03 -5.29 -11.78
N GLU A 44 -3.43 -5.32 -10.58
CA GLU A 44 -4.02 -5.96 -9.40
C GLU A 44 -5.13 -5.10 -8.76
N ILE A 45 -5.22 -3.81 -9.05
CA ILE A 45 -6.10 -2.88 -8.33
C ILE A 45 -7.57 -3.28 -8.49
N LYS A 46 -8.05 -3.47 -9.72
CA LYS A 46 -9.46 -3.81 -9.98
C LYS A 46 -9.90 -5.11 -9.30
N PRO A 47 -9.19 -6.25 -9.43
CA PRO A 47 -9.59 -7.48 -8.73
C PRO A 47 -9.46 -7.36 -7.20
N LEU A 48 -8.47 -6.64 -6.67
CA LEU A 48 -8.33 -6.42 -5.23
C LEU A 48 -9.46 -5.56 -4.66
N VAL A 49 -9.85 -4.51 -5.37
CA VAL A 49 -11.02 -3.70 -5.03
C VAL A 49 -12.28 -4.56 -4.99
N GLN A 50 -12.51 -5.42 -5.99
CA GLN A 50 -13.65 -6.35 -5.99
C GLN A 50 -13.61 -7.30 -4.79
N GLN A 51 -12.43 -7.84 -4.45
CA GLN A 51 -12.23 -8.64 -3.24
C GLN A 51 -12.54 -7.85 -1.96
N LEU A 52 -12.24 -6.55 -1.91
CA LEU A 52 -12.54 -5.74 -0.72
C LEU A 52 -14.05 -5.65 -0.46
N TYR A 53 -14.88 -5.54 -1.50
CA TYR A 53 -16.34 -5.57 -1.35
C TYR A 53 -16.90 -6.93 -0.92
N THR A 54 -16.19 -8.04 -1.22
CA THR A 54 -16.60 -9.35 -0.70
C THR A 54 -16.19 -9.54 0.76
N LEU A 55 -15.07 -8.95 1.18
CA LEU A 55 -14.60 -8.97 2.56
C LEU A 55 -15.45 -8.10 3.50
N ASP A 56 -15.91 -6.94 3.03
CA ASP A 56 -16.71 -6.02 3.84
C ASP A 56 -17.85 -5.43 3.00
N THR A 57 -19.00 -6.11 3.00
CA THR A 57 -20.18 -5.71 2.23
C THR A 57 -20.76 -4.36 2.66
N LYS A 58 -20.36 -3.82 3.83
CA LYS A 58 -20.79 -2.49 4.30
C LYS A 58 -20.27 -1.36 3.41
N LEU A 59 -19.23 -1.61 2.62
CA LEU A 59 -18.72 -0.66 1.63
C LEU A 59 -19.80 -0.29 0.60
N LEU A 60 -20.70 -1.21 0.24
CA LEU A 60 -21.77 -0.96 -0.72
C LEU A 60 -22.75 0.14 -0.28
N LYS A 61 -22.79 0.45 1.03
CA LYS A 61 -23.64 1.49 1.62
C LYS A 61 -22.87 2.77 1.95
N ALA A 62 -21.59 2.84 1.62
CA ALA A 62 -20.78 4.01 1.87
C ALA A 62 -21.11 5.14 0.89
N SER A 63 -20.96 6.38 1.35
CA SER A 63 -21.14 7.56 0.50
C SER A 63 -19.94 7.73 -0.44
N HIS A 64 -18.75 7.38 0.04
CA HIS A 64 -17.52 7.27 -0.76
C HIS A 64 -16.88 5.92 -0.44
N PRO A 65 -17.26 4.85 -1.12
CA PRO A 65 -16.75 3.51 -0.84
C PRO A 65 -15.25 3.34 -1.09
N GLU A 66 -14.66 4.09 -2.02
CA GLU A 66 -13.35 3.73 -2.58
C GLU A 66 -12.50 4.96 -2.95
N MET A 67 -12.17 5.81 -1.97
CA MET A 67 -11.10 6.81 -2.17
C MET A 67 -9.77 6.06 -2.15
N LEU A 68 -9.06 5.96 -3.27
CA LEU A 68 -7.86 5.14 -3.35
C LEU A 68 -6.65 5.88 -3.92
N ALA A 69 -5.47 5.37 -3.58
CA ALA A 69 -4.21 5.71 -4.22
C ALA A 69 -3.29 4.49 -4.23
N TRP A 70 -2.44 4.41 -5.24
CA TRP A 70 -1.44 3.34 -5.36
C TRP A 70 -0.12 3.88 -5.86
N LYS A 71 0.93 3.11 -5.58
CA LYS A 71 2.25 3.28 -6.18
C LYS A 71 2.86 1.91 -6.42
N THR A 72 3.36 1.65 -7.62
CA THR A 72 4.17 0.49 -7.97
C THR A 72 5.45 0.92 -8.64
N ALA A 73 6.52 0.16 -8.45
CA ALA A 73 7.77 0.35 -9.14
C ALA A 73 8.47 -0.99 -9.27
N ASP A 74 9.20 -1.14 -10.37
CA ASP A 74 10.17 -2.22 -10.51
C ASP A 74 11.29 -1.97 -9.49
N GLY A 75 11.70 -3.03 -8.79
CA GLY A 75 12.98 -2.99 -8.08
C GLY A 75 14.11 -2.63 -9.04
N PRO A 76 15.26 -2.11 -8.54
CA PRO A 76 16.40 -1.88 -9.41
C PRO A 76 16.70 -3.17 -10.19
N ASN A 77 16.56 -3.12 -11.51
CA ASN A 77 17.06 -4.18 -12.39
C ASN A 77 18.57 -4.23 -12.14
N ASP A 78 19.03 -5.29 -11.49
CA ASP A 78 20.45 -5.56 -11.26
C ASP A 78 21.11 -6.03 -12.58
N ASN A 79 20.95 -5.25 -13.65
CA ASN A 79 21.68 -5.38 -14.91
C ASN A 79 22.90 -4.44 -14.91
N SER A 80 23.50 -4.22 -13.74
CA SER A 80 24.88 -3.72 -13.65
C SER A 80 25.81 -4.90 -13.45
N THR A 81 26.54 -5.23 -14.50
CA THR A 81 27.70 -6.12 -14.52
C THR A 81 28.48 -6.06 -13.21
N ALA A 82 28.70 -7.23 -12.62
CA ALA A 82 29.44 -7.46 -11.40
C ALA A 82 30.76 -6.66 -11.33
N GLY A 83 30.73 -5.55 -10.60
CA GLY A 83 31.92 -4.90 -10.08
C GLY A 83 32.40 -5.66 -8.85
N ASN A 84 33.40 -6.51 -9.03
CA ASN A 84 33.99 -7.38 -8.02
C ASN A 84 34.52 -6.57 -6.81
N SER A 85 33.74 -6.43 -5.75
CA SER A 85 34.19 -5.88 -4.47
C SER A 85 34.11 -6.96 -3.40
N LYS A 86 35.29 -7.51 -3.05
CA LYS A 86 35.48 -8.45 -1.94
C LYS A 86 34.93 -7.86 -0.64
N ARG A 87 33.74 -8.28 -0.22
CA ARG A 87 33.22 -7.97 1.13
C ARG A 87 33.78 -8.97 2.13
N ARG A 88 34.56 -8.43 3.08
CA ARG A 88 35.13 -9.09 4.25
C ARG A 88 34.00 -9.56 5.18
N VAL A 89 33.93 -10.87 5.43
CA VAL A 89 32.99 -11.49 6.37
C VAL A 89 33.53 -11.31 7.79
N THR A 90 32.84 -10.50 8.60
CA THR A 90 32.98 -10.53 10.07
C THR A 90 31.72 -11.13 10.67
N LYS A 91 31.84 -12.35 11.21
CA LYS A 91 30.79 -13.03 11.98
C LYS A 91 30.39 -12.16 13.17
N LYS A 92 29.12 -11.74 13.25
CA LYS A 92 28.52 -11.22 14.48
C LYS A 92 27.28 -12.03 14.83
N LYS A 93 27.21 -12.41 16.10
CA LYS A 93 26.27 -13.37 16.72
C LYS A 93 24.88 -12.74 16.87
N SER A 94 23.86 -13.58 16.72
CA SER A 94 22.42 -13.30 16.68
C SER A 94 21.87 -12.61 17.93
N SER A 95 21.03 -11.58 17.74
CA SER A 95 19.95 -11.23 18.67
C SER A 95 18.85 -10.43 17.93
N THR A 96 17.61 -10.94 18.02
CA THR A 96 16.36 -10.39 17.47
C THR A 96 16.23 -10.47 15.93
N LEU A 97 15.27 -11.26 15.45
CA LEU A 97 14.93 -11.48 14.04
C LEU A 97 14.29 -10.23 13.40
N VAL A 98 14.92 -9.06 13.51
CA VAL A 98 14.57 -7.92 12.65
C VAL A 98 15.32 -8.17 11.35
N PRO A 99 14.63 -8.55 10.25
CA PRO A 99 15.32 -8.74 8.99
C PRO A 99 15.93 -7.40 8.58
N ASP A 100 17.15 -7.45 8.02
CA ASP A 100 17.89 -6.25 7.62
C ASP A 100 17.02 -5.34 6.73
N PRO A 101 16.68 -4.11 7.19
CA PRO A 101 15.86 -3.18 6.43
C PRO A 101 16.41 -2.93 5.02
N SER A 102 17.72 -3.09 4.81
CA SER A 102 18.35 -2.94 3.49
C SER A 102 17.75 -3.86 2.42
N VAL A 103 17.21 -5.03 2.81
CA VAL A 103 16.58 -6.01 1.90
C VAL A 103 15.27 -5.50 1.31
N TYR A 104 14.54 -4.69 2.07
CA TYR A 104 13.21 -4.18 1.70
C TYR A 104 13.25 -2.75 1.18
N THR A 105 14.43 -2.15 1.09
CA THR A 105 14.59 -0.78 0.63
C THR A 105 15.14 -0.70 -0.79
N VAL A 106 14.68 0.29 -1.55
CA VAL A 106 15.15 0.58 -2.91
C VAL A 106 15.58 2.05 -2.99
N LYS A 107 16.82 2.29 -3.40
CA LYS A 107 17.39 3.65 -3.46
C LYS A 107 16.80 4.47 -4.60
N LYS A 108 16.48 3.81 -5.73
CA LYS A 108 15.94 4.43 -6.94
C LYS A 108 14.74 3.63 -7.40
N LEU A 109 13.63 4.31 -7.65
CA LEU A 109 12.45 3.72 -8.28
C LEU A 109 12.64 3.70 -9.80
N THR A 110 12.37 2.56 -10.41
CA THR A 110 12.31 2.37 -11.86
C THR A 110 10.92 1.88 -12.24
N GLY A 111 10.45 2.18 -13.45
CA GLY A 111 9.10 1.76 -13.86
C GLY A 111 7.98 2.29 -12.95
N LEU A 112 8.16 3.48 -12.36
CA LEU A 112 7.19 4.06 -11.44
C LEU A 112 5.83 4.23 -12.12
N ASN A 113 4.82 3.53 -11.61
CA ASN A 113 3.42 3.75 -11.95
C ASN A 113 2.69 4.14 -10.67
N GLN A 114 1.91 5.21 -10.74
CA GLN A 114 1.14 5.71 -9.61
C GLN A 114 -0.16 6.32 -10.11
N GLY A 115 -1.14 6.34 -9.23
CA GLY A 115 -2.41 6.99 -9.52
C GLY A 115 -3.32 6.99 -8.31
N PHE A 116 -4.50 7.57 -8.50
CA PHE A 116 -5.50 7.69 -7.46
C PHE A 116 -6.90 7.81 -8.07
N ASN A 117 -7.92 7.65 -7.23
CA ASN A 117 -9.32 7.90 -7.55
C ASN A 117 -9.99 8.50 -6.32
N ASP A 118 -10.59 9.67 -6.48
CA ASP A 118 -11.26 10.41 -5.42
C ASP A 118 -12.64 9.82 -5.06
N ASN A 119 -13.24 9.03 -5.95
CA ASN A 119 -14.56 8.42 -5.76
C ASN A 119 -15.63 9.40 -5.24
N GLY A 120 -15.67 10.59 -5.85
CA GLY A 120 -16.60 11.66 -5.50
C GLY A 120 -16.20 12.54 -4.31
N GLU A 121 -15.15 12.20 -3.56
CA GLU A 121 -14.57 13.05 -2.50
C GLU A 121 -13.32 13.75 -3.04
N GLY A 122 -13.51 14.86 -3.76
CA GLY A 122 -12.43 15.57 -4.46
C GLY A 122 -11.22 15.89 -3.60
N GLY A 123 -10.02 15.60 -4.10
CA GLY A 123 -8.73 15.83 -3.44
C GLY A 123 -8.32 14.75 -2.43
N SER A 124 -9.14 13.73 -2.19
CA SER A 124 -8.81 12.63 -1.28
C SER A 124 -7.70 11.74 -1.84
N GLY A 125 -7.75 11.38 -3.11
CA GLY A 125 -6.79 10.52 -3.79
C GLY A 125 -5.40 11.13 -3.87
N LEU A 126 -5.28 12.41 -4.27
CA LEU A 126 -3.99 13.11 -4.27
C LEU A 126 -3.38 13.19 -2.86
N ARG A 127 -4.23 13.39 -1.84
CA ARG A 127 -3.82 13.38 -0.43
C ARG A 127 -3.31 12.01 0.03
N LEU A 128 -3.95 10.92 -0.40
CA LEU A 128 -3.49 9.57 -0.13
C LEU A 128 -2.16 9.28 -0.84
N LEU A 129 -2.00 9.72 -2.09
CA LEU A 129 -0.74 9.58 -2.82
C LEU A 129 0.40 10.35 -2.13
N GLY A 130 0.14 11.59 -1.70
CA GLY A 130 1.11 12.37 -0.92
C GLY A 130 1.43 11.78 0.46
N LEU A 131 0.52 11.00 1.06
CA LEU A 131 0.83 10.22 2.26
C LEU A 131 1.85 9.11 1.96
N LEU A 132 1.68 8.37 0.85
CA LEU A 132 2.64 7.34 0.43
C LEU A 132 4.03 7.93 0.15
N ASP A 133 4.10 9.11 -0.46
CA ASP A 133 5.36 9.81 -0.72
C ASP A 133 6.08 10.24 0.55
N ARG A 134 5.34 10.81 1.52
CA ARG A 134 5.91 11.22 2.81
C ARG A 134 6.42 10.03 3.63
N LEU A 135 5.73 8.89 3.53
CA LEU A 135 6.14 7.64 4.19
C LEU A 135 7.17 6.84 3.38
N LYS A 136 7.54 7.30 2.18
CA LYS A 136 8.47 6.62 1.26
C LYS A 136 8.05 5.18 0.96
N LEU A 137 6.76 4.94 0.76
CA LEU A 137 6.22 3.61 0.47
C LEU A 137 5.97 3.41 -1.03
N VAL A 138 6.33 2.23 -1.53
CA VAL A 138 6.04 1.78 -2.89
C VAL A 138 5.54 0.33 -2.89
N ASN A 139 4.92 -0.09 -3.99
CA ASN A 139 4.32 -1.41 -4.17
C ASN A 139 3.18 -1.66 -3.18
N VAL A 140 2.26 -0.68 -3.13
CA VAL A 140 1.14 -0.64 -2.19
C VAL A 140 -0.10 0.01 -2.79
N LEU A 141 -1.27 -0.54 -2.46
CA LEU A 141 -2.59 0.05 -2.64
C LEU A 141 -3.13 0.48 -1.28
N VAL A 142 -3.66 1.70 -1.21
CA VAL A 142 -4.41 2.21 -0.05
C VAL A 142 -5.81 2.61 -0.51
N VAL A 143 -6.82 2.21 0.27
CA VAL A 143 -8.22 2.54 0.06
C VAL A 143 -8.78 3.13 1.36
N VAL A 144 -9.60 4.16 1.25
CA VAL A 144 -10.35 4.74 2.35
C VAL A 144 -11.82 4.77 1.97
N THR A 145 -12.66 4.37 2.91
CA THR A 145 -14.12 4.42 2.79
C THR A 145 -14.65 5.42 3.79
N ARG A 146 -15.65 6.19 3.36
CA ARG A 146 -16.40 7.11 4.21
C ARG A 146 -17.90 6.83 4.12
N TRP A 147 -18.54 6.71 5.28
CA TRP A 147 -19.99 6.76 5.43
C TRP A 147 -20.40 8.14 5.97
N TYR A 148 -21.25 8.86 5.24
CA TYR A 148 -21.70 10.20 5.64
C TYR A 148 -22.60 10.15 6.90
N GLY A 149 -22.36 11.08 7.83
CA GLY A 149 -23.06 11.15 9.12
C GLY A 149 -24.29 12.07 9.17
N GLY A 150 -24.67 12.71 8.07
CA GLY A 150 -25.77 13.67 8.04
C GLY A 150 -25.34 15.15 8.08
N THR A 151 -24.11 15.46 8.50
CA THR A 151 -23.59 16.84 8.57
C THR A 151 -22.28 17.00 7.79
N PRO A 152 -22.11 18.07 6.97
CA PRO A 152 -20.86 18.35 6.30
C PRO A 152 -19.73 18.58 7.30
N LEU A 153 -18.61 17.90 7.10
CA LEU A 153 -17.43 18.05 7.96
C LEU A 153 -16.51 19.20 7.52
N GLY A 154 -16.69 19.76 6.32
CA GLY A 154 -15.74 20.72 5.79
C GLY A 154 -14.32 20.11 5.67
N PRO A 155 -13.25 20.90 5.82
CA PRO A 155 -11.88 20.42 5.63
C PRO A 155 -11.42 19.31 6.60
N VAL A 156 -12.02 19.18 7.79
CA VAL A 156 -11.55 18.23 8.81
C VAL A 156 -11.67 16.76 8.35
N ARG A 157 -12.58 16.46 7.42
CA ARG A 157 -12.72 15.10 6.84
C ARG A 157 -11.43 14.61 6.19
N PHE A 158 -10.64 15.52 5.61
CA PHE A 158 -9.38 15.17 4.98
C PHE A 158 -8.33 14.74 6.00
N LYS A 159 -8.37 15.28 7.22
CA LYS A 159 -7.57 14.77 8.33
C LYS A 159 -7.99 13.35 8.68
N CYS A 160 -9.30 13.09 8.81
CA CYS A 160 -9.83 11.74 9.06
C CYS A 160 -9.38 10.74 7.99
N ILE A 161 -9.45 11.12 6.70
CA ILE A 161 -8.99 10.29 5.57
C ILE A 161 -7.51 9.93 5.72
N SER A 162 -6.65 10.92 5.99
CA SER A 162 -5.21 10.68 6.21
C SER A 162 -4.96 9.80 7.44
N ASP A 163 -5.67 10.03 8.54
CA ASP A 163 -5.48 9.30 9.80
C ASP A 163 -5.84 7.83 9.66
N VAL A 164 -6.96 7.49 9.03
CA VAL A 164 -7.36 6.08 8.83
C VAL A 164 -6.48 5.38 7.79
N ALA A 165 -6.05 6.07 6.73
CA ALA A 165 -5.08 5.52 5.78
C ALA A 165 -3.74 5.20 6.47
N HIS A 166 -3.22 6.14 7.27
CA HIS A 166 -2.02 5.92 8.06
C HIS A 166 -2.23 4.80 9.09
N GLY A 167 -3.40 4.74 9.73
CA GLY A 167 -3.76 3.67 10.66
C GLY A 167 -3.71 2.28 10.02
N ALA A 168 -4.22 2.12 8.80
CA ALA A 168 -4.14 0.86 8.06
C ALA A 168 -2.69 0.47 7.74
N LEU A 169 -1.89 1.43 7.26
CA LEU A 169 -0.46 1.21 6.98
C LEU A 169 0.33 0.84 8.24
N LYS A 170 0.01 1.50 9.37
CA LYS A 170 0.62 1.20 10.67
C LYS A 170 0.25 -0.19 11.15
N ASN A 171 -1.02 -0.57 11.07
CA ASN A 171 -1.50 -1.90 11.46
C ASN A 171 -0.91 -3.01 10.56
N GLY A 172 -0.60 -2.68 9.30
CA GLY A 172 0.16 -3.57 8.41
C GLY A 172 1.65 -3.67 8.75
N GLY A 173 2.17 -2.86 9.69
CA GLY A 173 3.58 -2.84 10.08
C GLY A 173 4.47 -2.00 9.17
N TYR A 174 3.91 -1.25 8.23
CA TYR A 174 4.66 -0.60 7.15
C TYR A 174 5.24 0.76 7.52
N THR A 175 4.90 1.31 8.69
CA THR A 175 5.34 2.64 9.12
C THR A 175 6.52 2.62 10.09
N ASN A 176 6.88 1.44 10.63
CA ASN A 176 7.95 1.32 11.63
C ASN A 176 9.33 1.13 10.98
N LEU A 177 9.36 0.81 9.68
CA LEU A 177 10.58 0.63 8.90
C LEU A 177 10.89 1.93 8.18
N LYS A 178 11.82 2.73 8.72
CA LYS A 178 12.26 3.96 8.07
C LYS A 178 13.44 3.66 7.14
N PRO A 179 13.30 3.81 5.82
CA PRO A 179 14.43 3.71 4.92
C PRO A 179 15.48 4.77 5.26
N GLU A 180 16.76 4.42 5.11
CA GLU A 180 17.85 5.38 5.29
C GLU A 180 17.86 6.42 4.15
N GLY A 181 18.02 7.69 4.51
CA GLY A 181 18.09 8.79 3.56
C GLY A 181 16.83 8.90 2.68
N ASN A 182 17.03 8.90 1.35
CA ASN A 182 15.97 9.04 0.36
C ASN A 182 15.48 7.71 -0.24
N ALA A 183 15.86 6.57 0.36
CA ALA A 183 15.38 5.27 -0.11
C ALA A 183 13.87 5.10 0.13
N TRP A 184 13.27 4.18 -0.61
CA TRP A 184 11.88 3.80 -0.51
C TRP A 184 11.76 2.40 0.10
N LEU A 185 10.72 2.18 0.89
CA LEU A 185 10.34 0.87 1.39
C LEU A 185 9.43 0.18 0.35
N ASP A 186 9.88 -0.96 -0.15
CA ASP A 186 9.18 -1.80 -1.12
C ASP A 186 8.35 -2.85 -0.38
N LEU A 187 7.04 -2.62 -0.29
CA LEU A 187 6.15 -3.51 0.48
C LEU A 187 5.95 -4.87 -0.20
N SER A 188 6.25 -5.02 -1.50
CA SER A 188 6.15 -6.32 -2.17
C SER A 188 7.21 -7.31 -1.69
N LYS A 189 8.30 -6.81 -1.09
CA LYS A 189 9.41 -7.62 -0.58
C LYS A 189 9.26 -7.99 0.89
N LEU A 190 8.36 -7.33 1.62
CA LEU A 190 8.17 -7.62 3.04
C LEU A 190 7.58 -9.03 3.22
N PRO A 191 7.99 -9.76 4.27
CA PRO A 191 7.32 -11.00 4.62
C PRO A 191 5.85 -10.71 4.95
N ASN A 192 4.96 -11.61 4.54
CA ASN A 192 3.54 -11.46 4.85
C ASN A 192 3.33 -11.59 6.37
N ASN A 193 2.58 -10.65 6.95
CA ASN A 193 2.14 -10.69 8.36
C ASN A 193 0.92 -11.62 8.56
#